data_AF-A0A026WUU4-F1
#
_entry.id   AF-A0A026WUU4-F1
#
_cell.length_a   1.000
_cell.length_b   1.000
_cell.length_c   1.000
_cell.angle_alpha   90.00
_cell.angle_beta   90.00
_cell.angle_gamma   90.00
#
_symmetry.space_group_name_H-M   'P 1'
#
loop_
_entity.id
_entity.type
_entity.pdbx_description
1 polymer ?
#
loop_
_entity_poly.entity_id
_entity_poly.type
_entity_poly.pdbx_seq_one_letter_code
_entity_poly.pdbx_strand_id
1 'polypeptide(L)'
;MEGTATELRFSTRNTGCVPQADPPDIRYPLRHSIFNWTGRAPPDTTRENEEATERAALLSRDSTACATKRNLEEIIVTASEDNRIESLEVQLEHIRMMQIKANISRMKYRSVCSELKEKSVLYASSLKDLEDGIRRQESEIKRLQARSRAEQRVAERKMELERLERMIFYTRPRDDFEIRGKSRIQAQEVAIKDELARLEDAFVKLQNATGVSRSEEVLGRFLSQQSTKDSLQKMRAATEQEKMVLEKKRQELTAEIETRKFSETKSAEQ
;
A
#
# COMPACT_ATOMS: atom_id res chain seq x y z
N MET A 1 -6.25 8.47 -2.76
CA MET A 1 -5.22 8.58 -3.81
C MET A 1 -5.21 7.27 -4.56
N GLU A 2 -5.77 7.32 -5.76
CA GLU A 2 -6.07 6.18 -6.62
C GLU A 2 -4.80 5.69 -7.31
N GLY A 3 -4.62 4.36 -7.40
CA GLY A 3 -3.52 3.71 -8.09
C GLY A 3 -4.08 2.66 -9.04
N THR A 4 -4.09 3.01 -10.32
CA THR A 4 -4.68 2.30 -11.46
C THR A 4 -3.98 0.98 -11.79
N ALA A 5 -4.77 -0.09 -11.92
CA ALA A 5 -4.35 -1.38 -12.46
C ALA A 5 -4.21 -1.29 -14.00
N THR A 6 -3.10 -1.80 -14.55
CA THR A 6 -2.90 -1.90 -16.00
C THR A 6 -3.04 -3.35 -16.43
N GLU A 7 -4.07 -3.59 -17.23
CA GLU A 7 -4.49 -4.87 -17.81
C GLU A 7 -3.78 -5.07 -19.17
N LEU A 8 -3.05 -6.18 -19.34
CA LEU A 8 -2.39 -6.55 -20.59
C LEU A 8 -3.30 -7.47 -21.42
N ARG A 9 -3.93 -6.91 -22.46
CA ARG A 9 -4.63 -7.68 -23.50
C ARG A 9 -3.64 -8.21 -24.53
N PHE A 10 -3.64 -9.53 -24.74
CA PHE A 10 -2.99 -10.16 -25.89
C PHE A 10 -3.89 -10.03 -27.13
N SER A 11 -3.38 -9.34 -28.15
CA SER A 11 -3.98 -9.24 -29.48
C SER A 11 -3.44 -10.37 -30.36
N THR A 12 -4.30 -11.30 -30.77
CA THR A 12 -4.03 -12.23 -31.85
C THR A 12 -4.08 -11.47 -33.18
N ARG A 13 -3.05 -11.61 -34.02
CA ARG A 13 -3.11 -11.17 -35.42
C ARG A 13 -2.96 -12.34 -36.37
N ASN A 14 -3.96 -12.37 -37.22
CA ASN A 14 -4.23 -13.16 -38.38
C ASN A 14 -3.33 -12.70 -39.55
N THR A 15 -2.67 -13.62 -40.24
CA THR A 15 -2.05 -13.44 -41.57
C THR A 15 -2.04 -14.83 -42.20
N GLY A 16 -2.53 -15.10 -43.40
CA GLY A 16 -2.89 -14.27 -44.54
C GLY A 16 -2.77 -15.20 -45.75
N CYS A 17 -3.80 -15.23 -46.59
CA CYS A 17 -3.99 -16.15 -47.70
C CYS A 17 -2.84 -16.15 -48.72
N VAL A 18 -2.50 -17.34 -49.21
CA VAL A 18 -1.63 -17.56 -50.38
C VAL A 18 -2.45 -17.33 -51.65
N PRO A 19 -1.99 -16.55 -52.64
CA PRO A 19 -2.64 -16.48 -53.94
C PRO A 19 -2.23 -17.67 -54.82
N GLN A 20 -3.24 -18.34 -55.36
CA GLN A 20 -3.15 -19.40 -56.36
C GLN A 20 -2.95 -18.76 -57.74
N ALA A 21 -1.86 -19.11 -58.42
CA ALA A 21 -1.55 -18.62 -59.77
C ALA A 21 -2.22 -19.53 -60.82
N ASP A 22 -3.04 -18.93 -61.68
CA ASP A 22 -3.65 -19.56 -62.85
C ASP A 22 -2.60 -19.81 -63.97
N PRO A 23 -2.73 -20.88 -64.76
CA PRO A 23 -1.86 -21.13 -65.91
C PRO A 23 -2.29 -20.30 -67.14
N PRO A 24 -1.37 -19.90 -68.04
CA PRO A 24 -1.72 -19.16 -69.24
C PRO A 24 -2.38 -20.05 -70.30
N ASP A 25 -3.56 -19.59 -70.75
CA ASP A 25 -4.34 -20.09 -71.88
C ASP A 25 -3.68 -19.65 -73.20
N ILE A 26 -3.00 -20.56 -73.90
CA ILE A 26 -2.42 -20.28 -75.23
C ILE A 26 -3.32 -20.89 -76.32
N ARG A 27 -4.26 -20.10 -76.82
CA ARG A 27 -4.96 -20.35 -78.07
C ARG A 27 -4.07 -19.97 -79.26
N TYR A 28 -3.73 -20.93 -80.11
CA TYR A 28 -3.21 -20.66 -81.45
C TYR A 28 -4.37 -20.68 -82.48
N PRO A 29 -4.48 -19.68 -83.38
CA PRO A 29 -5.35 -19.79 -84.54
C PRO A 29 -4.68 -20.59 -85.66
N LEU A 30 -5.37 -21.62 -86.15
CA LEU A 30 -5.10 -22.23 -87.45
C LEU A 30 -5.22 -21.16 -88.54
N ARG A 31 -4.12 -20.83 -89.22
CA ARG A 31 -4.16 -20.25 -90.56
C ARG A 31 -3.60 -21.26 -91.56
N HIS A 32 -4.51 -21.74 -92.39
CA HIS A 32 -4.20 -22.40 -93.66
C HIS A 32 -3.47 -21.38 -94.55
N SER A 33 -2.26 -21.73 -95.00
CA SER A 33 -1.62 -21.08 -96.13
C SER A 33 -1.16 -22.16 -97.10
N ILE A 34 -1.89 -22.23 -98.21
CA ILE A 34 -1.55 -23.00 -99.40
C ILE A 34 -0.29 -22.36 -100.00
N PHE A 35 0.80 -23.11 -100.13
CA PHE A 35 1.98 -22.65 -100.85
C PHE A 35 2.41 -23.69 -101.89
N ASN A 36 2.54 -23.22 -103.12
CA ASN A 36 2.75 -24.02 -104.33
C ASN A 36 4.09 -24.76 -104.31
N TRP A 37 4.01 -26.04 -104.64
CA TRP A 37 5.14 -26.90 -104.97
C TRP A 37 5.58 -26.63 -106.40
N THR A 38 6.77 -26.07 -106.58
CA THR A 38 7.50 -26.13 -107.86
C THR A 38 8.86 -26.76 -107.61
N GLY A 39 9.05 -27.93 -108.22
CA GLY A 39 10.24 -28.75 -108.08
C GLY A 39 11.52 -28.00 -108.42
N ARG A 40 12.51 -28.20 -107.55
CA ARG A 40 13.92 -27.97 -107.87
C ARG A 40 14.73 -29.06 -107.14
N ALA A 41 15.65 -29.66 -107.88
CA ALA A 41 16.43 -30.84 -107.51
C ALA A 41 17.21 -30.68 -106.19
N PRO A 42 17.41 -31.77 -105.42
CA PRO A 42 18.13 -31.72 -104.15
C PRO A 42 19.64 -31.57 -104.39
N PRO A 43 20.33 -30.61 -103.76
CA PRO A 43 21.77 -30.70 -103.57
C PRO A 43 22.07 -31.73 -102.46
N ASP A 44 23.28 -32.29 -102.50
CA ASP A 44 23.76 -33.35 -101.62
C ASP A 44 23.95 -32.83 -100.17
N THR A 45 22.95 -33.00 -99.30
CA THR A 45 22.87 -32.38 -97.96
C THR A 45 23.17 -33.32 -96.78
N THR A 46 23.75 -34.49 -97.01
CA THR A 46 24.03 -35.47 -95.93
C THR A 46 25.10 -35.02 -94.95
N ARG A 47 25.98 -34.08 -95.35
CA ARG A 47 27.01 -33.52 -94.47
C ARG A 47 26.57 -32.24 -93.74
N GLU A 48 25.75 -31.41 -94.38
CA GLU A 48 25.22 -30.18 -93.74
C GLU A 48 24.13 -30.48 -92.71
N ASN A 49 23.34 -31.56 -92.88
CA ASN A 49 22.34 -31.95 -91.89
C ASN A 49 22.97 -32.53 -90.61
N GLU A 50 24.10 -33.24 -90.74
CA GLU A 50 24.84 -33.85 -89.63
C GLU A 50 25.54 -32.75 -88.82
N GLU A 51 26.18 -31.80 -89.49
CA GLU A 51 26.72 -30.58 -88.87
C GLU A 51 25.62 -29.73 -88.21
N ALA A 52 24.41 -29.65 -88.79
CA ALA A 52 23.30 -28.93 -88.18
C ALA A 52 22.76 -29.63 -86.93
N THR A 53 22.68 -30.96 -86.93
CA THR A 53 22.28 -31.74 -85.75
C THR A 53 23.33 -31.71 -84.64
N GLU A 54 24.63 -31.75 -84.98
CA GLU A 54 25.71 -31.61 -84.00
C GLU A 54 25.73 -30.20 -83.39
N ARG A 55 25.55 -29.15 -84.20
CA ARG A 55 25.43 -27.77 -83.70
C ARG A 55 24.19 -27.59 -82.82
N ALA A 56 23.06 -28.20 -83.16
CA ALA A 56 21.85 -28.17 -82.33
C ALA A 56 22.05 -28.92 -81.00
N ALA A 57 22.74 -30.06 -81.02
CA ALA A 57 23.09 -30.81 -79.81
C ALA A 57 24.07 -30.03 -78.91
N LEU A 58 25.06 -29.34 -79.50
CA LEU A 58 25.98 -28.47 -78.78
C LEU A 58 25.26 -27.26 -78.17
N LEU A 59 24.39 -26.58 -78.92
CA LEU A 59 23.59 -25.47 -78.40
C LEU A 59 22.61 -25.91 -77.29
N SER A 60 22.06 -27.11 -77.37
CA SER A 60 21.22 -27.70 -76.31
C SER A 60 22.04 -28.05 -75.05
N ARG A 61 23.25 -28.59 -75.23
CA ARG A 61 24.21 -28.82 -74.13
C ARG A 61 24.65 -27.50 -73.48
N ASP A 62 24.89 -26.47 -74.28
CA ASP A 62 25.28 -25.15 -73.78
C ASP A 62 24.10 -24.46 -73.08
N SER A 63 22.87 -24.62 -73.58
CA SER A 63 21.65 -24.10 -72.94
C SER A 63 21.36 -24.79 -71.61
N THR A 64 21.52 -26.11 -71.54
CA THR A 64 21.33 -26.87 -70.29
C THR A 64 22.43 -26.56 -69.28
N ALA A 65 23.69 -26.40 -69.71
CA ALA A 65 24.79 -25.94 -68.87
C ALA A 65 24.57 -24.50 -68.34
N CYS A 66 24.02 -23.61 -69.16
CA CYS A 66 23.67 -22.26 -68.73
C CYS A 66 22.51 -22.24 -67.72
N ALA A 67 21.54 -23.13 -67.85
CA ALA A 67 20.44 -23.26 -66.89
C ALA A 67 20.91 -23.83 -65.55
N THR A 68 21.73 -24.89 -65.56
CA THR A 68 22.28 -25.47 -64.33
C THR A 68 23.20 -24.50 -63.60
N LYS A 69 24.01 -23.72 -64.32
CA LYS A 69 24.84 -22.66 -63.72
C LYS A 69 24.02 -21.64 -62.95
N ARG A 70 22.94 -21.10 -63.54
CA ARG A 70 22.07 -20.13 -62.86
C ARG A 70 21.40 -20.71 -61.62
N ASN A 71 20.90 -21.94 -61.70
CA ASN A 71 20.29 -22.62 -60.56
C ASN A 71 21.29 -22.83 -59.40
N LEU A 72 22.55 -23.16 -59.72
CA LEU A 72 23.60 -23.31 -58.71
C LEU A 72 23.96 -21.96 -58.07
N GLU A 73 24.03 -20.88 -58.85
CA GLU A 73 24.26 -19.52 -58.34
C GLU A 73 23.14 -19.10 -57.38
N GLU A 74 21.88 -19.37 -57.70
CA GLU A 74 20.73 -19.11 -56.82
C GLU A 74 20.80 -19.91 -55.51
N ILE A 75 21.11 -21.22 -55.58
CA ILE A 75 21.27 -22.07 -54.38
C ILE A 75 22.40 -21.54 -53.48
N ILE A 76 23.52 -21.08 -54.05
CA ILE A 76 24.64 -20.52 -53.28
C ILE A 76 24.22 -19.23 -52.56
N VAL A 77 23.47 -18.35 -53.25
CA VAL A 77 22.97 -17.11 -52.64
C VAL A 77 22.01 -17.42 -51.50
N THR A 78 21.00 -18.28 -51.72
CA THR A 78 20.04 -18.68 -50.68
C THR A 78 20.75 -19.32 -49.48
N ALA A 79 21.69 -20.25 -49.72
CA ALA A 79 22.47 -20.85 -48.63
C ALA A 79 23.31 -19.81 -47.87
N SER A 80 23.81 -18.77 -48.54
CA SER A 80 24.54 -17.67 -47.87
C SER A 80 23.63 -16.82 -46.99
N GLU A 81 22.39 -16.61 -47.41
CA GLU A 81 21.38 -15.87 -46.64
C GLU A 81 20.89 -16.68 -45.43
N ASP A 82 20.67 -17.98 -45.61
CA ASP A 82 20.27 -18.89 -44.52
C ASP A 82 21.33 -18.93 -43.41
N ASN A 83 22.62 -19.03 -43.78
CA ASN A 83 23.72 -18.96 -42.81
C ASN A 83 23.76 -17.62 -42.05
N ARG A 84 23.39 -16.52 -42.71
CA ARG A 84 23.32 -15.20 -42.09
C ARG A 84 22.13 -15.11 -41.13
N ILE A 85 20.98 -15.68 -41.49
CA ILE A 85 19.80 -15.75 -40.63
C ILE A 85 20.13 -16.54 -39.37
N GLU A 86 20.72 -17.74 -39.51
CA GLU A 86 21.11 -18.58 -38.37
C GLU A 86 22.08 -17.83 -37.43
N SER A 87 23.07 -17.13 -37.98
CA SER A 87 24.01 -16.33 -37.18
C SER A 87 23.30 -15.22 -36.39
N LEU A 88 22.33 -14.53 -37.01
CA LEU A 88 21.56 -13.48 -36.37
C LEU A 88 20.63 -14.02 -35.28
N GLU A 89 20.05 -15.21 -35.47
CA GLU A 89 19.22 -15.88 -34.47
C GLU A 89 20.04 -16.24 -33.21
N VAL A 90 21.24 -16.80 -33.40
CA VAL A 90 22.16 -17.10 -32.30
C VAL A 90 22.56 -15.82 -31.55
N GLN A 91 22.87 -14.74 -32.26
CA GLN A 91 23.19 -13.45 -31.65
C GLN A 91 22.01 -12.87 -30.86
N LEU A 92 20.79 -12.95 -31.41
CA LEU A 92 19.57 -12.48 -30.76
C LEU A 92 19.31 -13.24 -29.46
N GLU A 93 19.47 -14.57 -29.48
CA GLU A 93 19.26 -15.40 -28.29
C GLU A 93 20.33 -15.14 -27.22
N HIS A 94 21.58 -14.92 -27.62
CA HIS A 94 22.62 -14.49 -26.70
C HIS A 94 22.28 -13.14 -26.03
N ILE A 95 21.78 -12.16 -26.80
CA ILE A 95 21.33 -10.87 -26.25
C ILE A 95 20.17 -11.06 -25.27
N ARG A 96 19.17 -11.88 -25.61
CA ARG A 96 18.05 -12.18 -24.72
C ARG A 96 18.52 -12.82 -23.42
N MET A 97 19.39 -13.82 -23.50
CA MET A 97 19.99 -14.45 -22.33
C MET A 97 20.73 -13.42 -21.45
N MET A 98 21.50 -12.50 -22.05
CA MET A 98 22.19 -11.44 -21.32
C MET A 98 21.22 -10.48 -20.64
N GLN A 99 20.12 -10.12 -21.29
CA GLN A 99 19.05 -9.31 -20.70
C GLN A 99 18.37 -10.01 -19.51
N ILE A 100 18.08 -11.31 -19.63
CA ILE A 100 17.51 -12.11 -18.55
C ILE A 100 18.47 -12.14 -17.35
N LYS A 101 19.76 -12.41 -17.58
CA LYS A 101 20.79 -12.38 -16.52
C LYS A 101 20.84 -11.02 -15.82
N ALA A 102 20.84 -9.93 -16.58
CA ALA A 102 20.82 -8.57 -16.03
C ALA A 102 19.54 -8.30 -15.21
N ASN A 103 18.38 -8.77 -15.68
CA ASN A 103 17.10 -8.62 -14.97
C ASN A 103 17.11 -9.35 -13.63
N ILE A 104 17.60 -10.60 -13.61
CA ILE A 104 17.73 -11.39 -12.38
C ILE A 104 18.63 -10.66 -11.38
N SER A 105 19.78 -10.15 -11.82
CA SER A 105 20.69 -9.38 -10.95
C SER A 105 20.02 -8.12 -10.40
N ARG A 106 19.27 -7.37 -11.23
CA ARG A 106 18.51 -6.18 -10.78
C ARG A 106 17.43 -6.56 -9.76
N MET A 107 16.71 -7.65 -9.97
CA MET A 107 15.69 -8.13 -9.04
C MET A 107 16.31 -8.52 -7.69
N LYS A 108 17.42 -9.27 -7.71
CA LYS A 108 18.17 -9.64 -6.49
C LYS A 108 18.62 -8.40 -5.72
N TYR A 109 19.21 -7.43 -6.41
CA TYR A 109 19.65 -6.18 -5.79
C TYR A 109 18.48 -5.41 -5.16
N ARG A 110 17.35 -5.29 -5.88
CA ARG A 110 16.14 -4.65 -5.35
C ARG A 110 15.61 -5.35 -4.10
N SER A 111 15.59 -6.69 -4.08
CA SER A 111 15.17 -7.47 -2.89
C SER A 111 16.04 -7.14 -1.68
N VAL A 112 17.36 -7.22 -1.85
CA VAL A 112 18.32 -6.91 -0.78
C VAL A 112 18.14 -5.46 -0.29
N CYS A 113 17.98 -4.50 -1.19
CA CYS A 113 17.73 -3.11 -0.80
C CYS A 113 16.43 -2.93 0.00
N SER A 114 15.36 -3.64 -0.36
CA SER A 114 14.10 -3.61 0.38
C SER A 114 14.28 -4.18 1.79
N GLU A 115 14.93 -5.34 1.93
CA GLU A 115 15.22 -5.97 3.22
C GLU A 115 16.10 -5.09 4.12
N LEU A 116 17.12 -4.44 3.54
CA LEU A 116 17.98 -3.53 4.30
C LEU A 116 17.21 -2.30 4.80
N LYS A 117 16.30 -1.75 3.99
CA LYS A 117 15.45 -0.64 4.40
C LYS A 117 14.51 -1.04 5.53
N GLU A 118 13.87 -2.21 5.42
CA GLU A 118 13.00 -2.73 6.48
C GLU A 118 13.77 -2.91 7.79
N LYS A 119 14.94 -3.57 7.75
CA LYS A 119 15.80 -3.71 8.93
C LYS A 119 16.23 -2.37 9.52
N SER A 120 16.58 -1.39 8.67
CA SER A 120 16.94 -0.05 9.12
C SER A 120 15.80 0.63 9.89
N VAL A 121 14.56 0.49 9.43
CA VAL A 121 13.39 1.05 10.12
C VAL A 121 13.16 0.34 11.45
N LEU A 122 13.26 -1.00 11.48
CA LEU A 122 13.12 -1.78 12.72
C LEU A 122 14.16 -1.39 13.76
N TYR A 123 15.44 -1.27 13.37
CA TYR A 123 16.49 -0.85 14.28
C TYR A 123 16.31 0.58 14.79
N ALA A 124 15.86 1.51 13.94
CA ALA A 124 15.57 2.88 14.35
C ALA A 124 14.44 2.93 15.40
N SER A 125 13.37 2.13 15.21
CA SER A 125 12.28 2.02 16.19
C SER A 125 12.77 1.44 17.52
N SER A 126 13.51 0.32 17.46
CA SER A 126 14.06 -0.34 18.65
C SER A 126 15.01 0.56 19.44
N LEU A 127 15.85 1.33 18.75
CA LEU A 127 16.74 2.30 19.38
C LEU A 127 15.95 3.38 20.11
N LYS A 128 14.90 3.93 19.49
CA LYS A 128 14.04 4.93 20.11
C LYS A 128 13.34 4.38 21.36
N ASP A 129 12.81 3.16 21.30
CA ASP A 129 12.18 2.53 22.45
C ASP A 129 13.16 2.34 23.63
N LEU A 130 14.40 1.98 23.32
CA LEU A 130 15.48 1.85 24.31
C LEU A 130 15.86 3.21 24.92
N GLU A 131 16.04 4.24 24.09
CA GLU A 131 16.31 5.61 24.56
C GLU A 131 15.18 6.12 25.47
N ASP A 132 13.93 5.88 25.09
CA ASP A 132 12.75 6.23 25.89
C ASP A 132 12.71 5.43 27.21
N GLY A 133 13.18 4.18 27.19
CA GLY A 133 13.39 3.35 28.38
C GLY A 133 14.43 3.93 29.34
N ILE A 134 15.59 4.32 28.81
CA ILE A 134 16.67 4.93 29.59
C ILE A 134 16.20 6.22 30.25
N ARG A 135 15.54 7.12 29.49
CA ARG A 135 15.03 8.40 30.05
C ARG A 135 14.04 8.18 31.20
N ARG A 136 13.19 7.16 31.10
CA ARG A 136 12.26 6.77 32.19
C ARG A 136 13.03 6.26 33.41
N GLN A 137 14.03 5.40 33.21
CA GLN A 137 14.85 4.88 34.30
C GLN A 137 15.66 5.98 35.00
N GLU A 138 16.26 6.90 34.25
CA GLU A 138 16.98 8.05 34.80
C GLU A 138 16.08 8.93 35.68
N SER A 139 14.85 9.19 35.21
CA SER A 139 13.85 9.94 35.97
C SER A 139 13.48 9.24 37.27
N GLU A 140 13.33 7.92 37.25
CA GLU A 140 13.01 7.13 38.44
C GLU A 140 14.18 7.07 39.42
N ILE A 141 15.42 6.89 38.94
CA ILE A 141 16.63 6.95 39.78
C ILE A 141 16.71 8.30 40.48
N LYS A 142 16.48 9.40 39.76
CA LYS A 142 16.48 10.75 40.34
C LYS A 142 15.44 10.91 41.44
N ARG A 143 14.23 10.36 41.24
CA ARG A 143 13.15 10.35 42.25
C ARG A 143 13.55 9.55 43.49
N LEU A 144 14.11 8.35 43.31
CA LEU A 144 14.55 7.48 44.40
C LEU A 144 15.70 8.10 45.20
N GLN A 145 16.66 8.74 44.53
CA GLN A 145 17.74 9.48 45.20
C GLN A 145 17.20 10.63 46.07
N ALA A 146 16.18 11.36 45.59
CA ALA A 146 15.54 12.41 46.39
C ALA A 146 14.85 11.85 47.65
N ARG A 147 14.19 10.70 47.52
CA ARG A 147 13.60 9.98 48.67
C ARG A 147 14.66 9.55 49.68
N SER A 148 15.72 8.87 49.22
CA SER A 148 16.81 8.40 50.09
C SER A 148 17.47 9.56 50.86
N ARG A 149 17.72 10.70 50.20
CA ARG A 149 18.21 11.92 50.87
C ARG A 149 17.24 12.45 51.92
N ALA A 150 15.93 12.38 51.66
CA ALA A 150 14.92 12.79 52.63
C ALA A 150 14.88 11.86 53.84
N GLU A 151 14.96 10.55 53.62
CA GLU A 151 15.02 9.53 54.68
C GLU A 151 16.26 9.71 55.56
N GLN A 152 17.42 10.00 54.98
CA GLN A 152 18.64 10.28 55.74
C GLN A 152 18.45 11.47 56.68
N ARG A 153 17.91 12.60 56.20
CA ARG A 153 17.65 13.78 57.05
C ARG A 153 16.64 13.49 58.15
N VAL A 154 15.65 12.62 57.89
CA VAL A 154 14.68 12.20 58.91
C VAL A 154 15.37 11.36 59.98
N ALA A 155 16.25 10.43 59.58
CA ALA A 155 17.02 9.61 60.51
C ALA A 155 17.95 10.47 61.39
N GLU A 156 18.68 11.43 60.80
CA GLU A 156 19.53 12.39 61.52
C GLU A 156 18.72 13.18 62.56
N ARG A 157 17.56 13.73 62.16
CA ARG A 157 16.67 14.47 63.08
C ARG A 157 16.09 13.60 64.17
N LYS A 158 15.78 12.34 63.89
CA LYS A 158 15.26 11.39 64.88
C LYS A 158 16.30 11.11 65.97
N MET A 159 17.57 10.91 65.58
CA MET A 159 18.67 10.73 66.54
C MET A 159 18.88 11.98 67.41
N GLU A 160 18.82 13.18 66.82
CA GLU A 160 18.95 14.42 67.59
C GLU A 160 17.76 14.65 68.54
N LEU A 161 16.54 14.34 68.11
CA LEU A 161 15.36 14.40 68.97
C LEU A 161 15.48 13.43 70.15
N GLU A 162 15.94 12.20 69.91
CA GLU A 162 16.19 11.23 70.97
C GLU A 162 17.25 11.73 71.96
N ARG A 163 18.33 12.35 71.46
CA ARG A 163 19.36 12.98 72.30
C ARG A 163 18.78 14.10 73.19
N LEU A 164 17.94 14.97 72.61
CA LEU A 164 17.28 16.06 73.33
C LEU A 164 16.25 15.52 74.34
N GLU A 165 15.51 14.48 73.99
CA GLU A 165 14.55 13.83 74.88
C GLU A 165 15.24 13.27 76.12
N ARG A 166 16.37 12.55 75.94
CA ARG A 166 17.20 12.10 77.06
C ARG A 166 17.70 13.25 77.92
N MET A 167 18.06 14.37 77.31
CA MET A 167 18.54 15.55 78.06
C MET A 167 17.44 16.26 78.87
N ILE A 168 16.19 16.28 78.40
CA ILE A 168 15.10 17.04 79.03
C ILE A 168 14.30 16.18 80.02
N PHE A 169 13.98 14.94 79.64
CA PHE A 169 13.02 14.12 80.37
C PHE A 169 13.65 13.15 81.38
N TYR A 170 14.91 12.73 81.19
CA TYR A 170 15.60 11.95 82.24
C TYR A 170 16.12 12.82 83.39
N THR A 171 16.15 14.15 83.25
CA THR A 171 16.54 15.08 84.32
C THR A 171 15.36 15.62 85.13
N ARG A 172 14.10 15.27 84.83
CA ARG A 172 12.91 15.86 85.49
C ARG A 172 11.96 14.78 86.04
N PRO A 173 11.77 14.68 87.38
CA PRO A 173 10.77 13.77 87.97
C PRO A 173 9.36 14.14 87.51
N ARG A 174 8.56 13.16 87.08
CA ARG A 174 7.27 13.35 86.39
C ARG A 174 6.15 12.66 87.17
N ASP A 175 5.59 13.32 88.19
CA ASP A 175 4.49 12.74 89.00
C ASP A 175 3.08 13.36 88.79
N ASP A 176 2.91 14.49 88.09
CA ASP A 176 1.63 15.24 88.22
C ASP A 176 0.69 15.28 86.99
N PHE A 177 0.91 14.52 85.91
CA PHE A 177 0.16 14.74 84.64
C PHE A 177 -1.10 13.88 84.42
N GLU A 178 -1.32 12.79 85.17
CA GLU A 178 -2.37 11.81 84.85
C GLU A 178 -3.81 12.26 85.17
N ILE A 179 -3.99 13.21 86.08
CA ILE A 179 -5.33 13.54 86.62
C ILE A 179 -6.09 14.51 85.70
N ARG A 180 -5.39 15.36 84.93
CA ARG A 180 -6.01 16.40 84.08
C ARG A 180 -6.48 15.88 82.70
N GLY A 181 -5.89 14.80 82.20
CA GLY A 181 -6.21 14.28 80.85
C GLY A 181 -7.59 13.62 80.74
N LYS A 182 -8.06 12.98 81.82
CA LYS A 182 -9.28 12.16 81.82
C LYS A 182 -10.56 12.97 81.57
N SER A 183 -10.64 14.21 82.06
CA SER A 183 -11.80 15.10 81.87
C SER A 183 -11.90 15.65 80.43
N ARG A 184 -10.77 15.92 79.77
CA ARG A 184 -10.74 16.44 78.39
C ARG A 184 -11.14 15.37 77.36
N ILE A 185 -10.76 14.12 77.61
CA ILE A 185 -11.08 12.99 76.73
C ILE A 185 -12.59 12.70 76.73
N GLN A 186 -13.25 12.77 77.89
CA GLN A 186 -14.70 12.57 78.00
C GLN A 186 -15.50 13.65 77.25
N ALA A 187 -15.11 14.92 77.35
CA ALA A 187 -15.77 15.99 76.61
C ALA A 187 -15.63 15.83 75.08
N GLN A 188 -14.47 15.35 74.63
CA GLN A 188 -14.21 15.08 73.22
C GLN A 188 -14.99 13.85 72.72
N GLU A 189 -15.16 12.83 73.55
CA GLU A 189 -15.94 11.64 73.22
C GLU A 189 -17.44 11.94 73.03
N VAL A 190 -18.01 12.82 73.85
CA VAL A 190 -19.41 13.26 73.70
C VAL A 190 -19.61 14.02 72.38
N ALA A 191 -18.72 14.94 72.06
CA ALA A 191 -18.81 15.71 70.81
C ALA A 191 -18.70 14.82 69.55
N ILE A 192 -17.90 13.76 69.59
CA ILE A 192 -17.78 12.80 68.47
C ILE A 192 -19.08 12.00 68.30
N LYS A 193 -19.73 11.61 69.40
CA LYS A 193 -21.00 10.86 69.35
C LYS A 193 -22.12 11.67 68.73
N ASP A 194 -22.21 12.96 69.05
CA ASP A 194 -23.22 13.85 68.47
C ASP A 194 -23.02 14.05 66.96
N GLU A 195 -21.77 14.19 66.51
CA GLU A 195 -21.48 14.33 65.07
C GLU A 195 -21.75 13.02 64.30
N LEU A 196 -21.47 11.85 64.91
CA LEU A 196 -21.82 10.56 64.32
C LEU A 196 -23.33 10.40 64.16
N ALA A 197 -24.12 10.79 65.16
CA ALA A 197 -25.58 10.76 65.08
C ALA A 197 -26.11 11.69 63.98
N ARG A 198 -25.52 12.88 63.83
CA ARG A 198 -25.89 13.82 62.76
C ARG A 198 -25.56 13.28 61.37
N LEU A 199 -24.41 12.62 61.23
CA LEU A 199 -23.97 12.06 59.96
C LEU A 199 -24.85 10.88 59.54
N GLU A 200 -25.24 10.02 60.49
CA GLU A 200 -26.16 8.91 60.24
C GLU A 200 -27.53 9.42 59.73
N ASP A 201 -28.11 10.44 60.37
CA ASP A 201 -29.37 11.05 59.89
C ASP A 201 -29.26 11.64 58.47
N ALA A 202 -28.11 12.23 58.14
CA ALA A 202 -27.84 12.72 56.79
C ALA A 202 -27.76 11.57 55.76
N PHE A 203 -27.14 10.44 56.11
CA PHE A 203 -27.07 9.27 55.23
C PHE A 203 -28.44 8.63 55.02
N VAL A 204 -29.28 8.54 56.05
CA VAL A 204 -30.67 8.05 55.91
C VAL A 204 -31.47 8.93 54.96
N LYS A 205 -31.33 10.26 55.04
CA LYS A 205 -31.96 11.20 54.09
C LYS A 205 -31.50 10.97 52.66
N LEU A 206 -30.20 10.76 52.45
CA LEU A 206 -29.63 10.47 51.13
C LEU A 206 -30.09 9.12 50.58
N GLN A 207 -30.16 8.08 51.42
CA GLN A 207 -30.69 6.76 51.04
C GLN A 207 -32.15 6.87 50.58
N ASN A 208 -32.99 7.54 51.37
CA ASN A 208 -34.40 7.75 51.05
C ASN A 208 -34.58 8.54 49.74
N ALA A 209 -33.77 9.59 49.52
CA ALA A 209 -33.83 10.39 48.29
C ALA A 209 -33.33 9.63 47.05
N THR A 210 -32.37 8.72 47.21
CA THR A 210 -31.79 7.94 46.11
C THR A 210 -32.49 6.58 45.89
N GLY A 211 -33.40 6.19 46.77
CA GLY A 211 -34.14 4.93 46.70
C GLY A 211 -33.27 3.70 46.93
N VAL A 212 -32.17 3.83 47.65
CA VAL A 212 -31.25 2.72 47.97
C VAL A 212 -31.37 2.33 49.43
N SER A 213 -31.18 1.05 49.72
CA SER A 213 -31.26 0.50 51.08
C SER A 213 -29.93 0.53 51.84
N ARG A 214 -28.82 0.83 51.16
CA ARG A 214 -27.46 0.79 51.73
C ARG A 214 -26.70 2.08 51.44
N SER A 215 -25.94 2.58 52.41
CA SER A 215 -25.21 3.86 52.31
C SER A 215 -24.14 3.84 51.22
N GLU A 216 -23.52 2.67 51.02
CA GLU A 216 -22.45 2.47 50.04
C GLU A 216 -22.96 2.61 48.59
N GLU A 217 -24.25 2.38 48.37
CA GLU A 217 -24.88 2.41 47.04
C GLU A 217 -25.31 3.83 46.62
N VAL A 218 -25.43 4.75 47.57
CA VAL A 218 -25.87 6.15 47.35
C VAL A 218 -24.97 6.82 46.32
N LEU A 219 -23.65 6.71 46.50
CA LEU A 219 -22.67 7.31 45.59
C LEU A 219 -22.77 6.74 44.16
N GLY A 220 -22.96 5.42 44.04
CA GLY A 220 -23.10 4.75 42.74
C GLY A 220 -24.32 5.25 41.95
N ARG A 221 -25.44 5.52 42.63
CA ARG A 221 -26.63 6.13 42.01
C ARG A 221 -26.36 7.54 41.50
N PHE A 222 -25.69 8.39 42.29
CA PHE A 222 -25.33 9.75 41.86
C PHE A 222 -24.39 9.74 40.66
N LEU A 223 -23.37 8.88 40.65
CA LEU A 223 -22.47 8.75 39.49
C LEU A 223 -23.21 8.28 38.23
N SER A 224 -24.16 7.37 38.38
CA SER A 224 -25.00 6.90 37.26
C SER A 224 -25.96 7.97 36.74
N GLN A 225 -26.54 8.77 37.65
CA GLN A 225 -27.37 9.92 37.30
C GLN A 225 -26.55 11.00 36.59
N GLN A 226 -25.34 11.28 37.08
CA GLN A 226 -24.41 12.23 36.47
C GLN A 226 -24.03 11.77 35.05
N SER A 227 -23.68 10.50 34.87
CA SER A 227 -23.37 9.92 33.54
C SER A 227 -24.55 10.02 32.57
N THR A 228 -25.77 9.71 33.03
CA THR A 228 -26.99 9.86 32.24
C THR A 228 -27.24 11.31 31.86
N LYS A 229 -27.08 12.25 32.81
CA LYS A 229 -27.23 13.69 32.56
C LYS A 229 -26.23 14.19 31.51
N ASP A 230 -24.96 13.80 31.63
CA ASP A 230 -23.90 14.19 30.69
C ASP A 230 -24.15 13.61 29.29
N SER A 231 -24.62 12.36 29.21
CA SER A 231 -24.99 11.71 27.95
C SER A 231 -26.18 12.40 27.27
N LEU A 232 -27.23 12.74 28.03
CA LEU A 232 -28.38 13.50 27.51
C LEU A 232 -27.97 14.89 27.05
N GLN A 233 -27.06 15.56 27.77
CA GLN A 233 -26.55 16.87 27.35
C GLN A 233 -25.78 16.79 26.03
N LYS A 234 -24.93 15.76 25.86
CA LYS A 234 -24.23 15.51 24.59
C LYS A 234 -25.21 15.22 23.45
N MET A 235 -26.23 14.39 23.69
CA MET A 235 -27.27 14.14 22.70
C MET A 235 -28.01 15.41 22.29
N ARG A 236 -28.42 16.25 23.26
CA ARG A 236 -29.08 17.52 22.99
C ARG A 236 -28.21 18.44 22.12
N ALA A 237 -26.93 18.58 22.46
CA ALA A 237 -26.00 19.40 21.69
C ALA A 237 -25.78 18.86 20.27
N ALA A 238 -25.65 17.55 20.11
CA ALA A 238 -25.50 16.90 18.80
C ALA A 238 -26.74 17.09 17.93
N THR A 239 -27.93 16.87 18.49
CA THR A 239 -29.21 17.09 17.80
C THR A 239 -29.41 18.55 17.41
N GLU A 240 -29.02 19.49 18.28
CA GLU A 240 -29.10 20.93 17.98
C GLU A 240 -28.14 21.32 16.84
N GLN A 241 -26.92 20.79 16.83
CA GLN A 241 -25.97 21.02 15.76
C GLN A 241 -26.44 20.43 14.42
N GLU A 242 -26.95 19.19 14.42
CA GLU A 242 -27.51 18.57 13.21
C GLU A 242 -28.70 19.36 12.67
N LYS A 243 -29.60 19.80 13.57
CA LYS A 243 -30.72 20.68 13.19
C LYS A 243 -30.23 21.97 12.53
N MET A 244 -29.19 22.62 13.07
CA MET A 244 -28.63 23.83 12.45
C MET A 244 -28.07 23.56 11.04
N VAL A 245 -27.36 22.45 10.84
CA VAL A 245 -26.81 22.08 9.53
C VAL A 245 -27.92 21.81 8.51
N LEU A 246 -28.95 21.06 8.91
CA LEU A 246 -30.09 20.76 8.05
C LEU A 246 -30.89 22.02 7.71
N GLU A 247 -31.10 22.92 8.68
CA GLU A 247 -31.79 24.19 8.46
C GLU A 247 -31.02 25.08 7.48
N LYS A 248 -29.69 25.14 7.62
CA LYS A 248 -28.82 25.87 6.68
C LYS A 248 -28.90 25.27 5.26
N LYS A 249 -28.81 23.94 5.13
CA LYS A 249 -28.93 23.26 3.84
C LYS A 249 -30.31 23.49 3.21
N ARG A 250 -31.38 23.53 4.00
CA ARG A 250 -32.73 23.88 3.53
C ARG A 250 -32.77 25.29 2.97
N GLN A 251 -32.16 26.26 3.64
CA GLN A 251 -32.06 27.65 3.17
C GLN A 251 -31.26 27.75 1.87
N GLU A 252 -30.11 27.07 1.78
CA GLU A 252 -29.26 27.02 0.58
C GLU A 252 -30.02 26.47 -0.63
N LEU A 253 -30.70 25.32 -0.49
CA LEU A 253 -31.51 24.74 -1.56
C LEU A 253 -32.69 25.63 -1.95
N THR A 254 -33.29 26.33 -0.99
CA THR A 254 -34.39 27.28 -1.28
C THR A 254 -33.88 28.44 -2.14
N ALA A 255 -32.72 29.01 -1.80
CA ALA A 255 -32.08 30.06 -2.60
C ALA A 255 -31.66 29.56 -4.00
N GLU A 256 -31.16 28.33 -4.10
CA GLU A 256 -30.84 27.71 -5.39
C GLU A 256 -32.09 27.54 -6.27
N ILE A 257 -33.21 27.10 -5.68
CA ILE A 257 -34.49 26.99 -6.39
C ILE A 257 -34.95 28.36 -6.88
N GLU A 258 -34.85 29.41 -6.05
CA GLU A 258 -35.23 30.77 -6.44
C GLU A 258 -34.36 31.28 -7.61
N THR A 259 -33.04 31.17 -7.52
CA THR A 259 -32.13 31.58 -8.60
C THR A 259 -32.35 30.82 -9.92
N ARG A 260 -32.68 29.52 -9.85
CA ARG A 260 -33.06 28.73 -11.03
C ARG A 260 -34.38 29.20 -11.64
N LYS A 261 -35.42 29.48 -10.83
CA LYS A 261 -36.68 30.07 -11.31
C LYS A 261 -36.47 31.41 -12.05
N PHE A 262 -35.58 32.26 -11.55
CA PHE A 262 -35.27 33.55 -12.18
C PHE A 262 -34.41 33.42 -13.46
N SER A 263 -33.63 32.36 -13.61
CA SER A 263 -32.82 32.13 -14.84
C SER A 263 -33.61 31.41 -15.93
N GLU A 264 -34.56 30.54 -15.58
CA GLU A 264 -35.46 29.88 -16.52
C GLU A 264 -36.43 30.88 -17.18
N THR A 265 -36.97 31.82 -16.41
CA THR A 265 -37.80 32.92 -16.93
C THR A 265 -37.01 33.84 -17.87
N LYS A 266 -35.75 34.14 -17.55
CA LYS A 266 -34.87 34.96 -18.42
C LYS A 266 -34.49 34.26 -19.73
N SER A 267 -34.47 32.93 -19.77
CA SER A 267 -34.15 32.15 -20.98
C SER A 267 -35.37 31.92 -21.88
N ALA A 268 -36.59 32.08 -21.35
CA ALA A 268 -37.83 31.97 -22.11
C ALA A 268 -38.30 33.29 -22.76
N GLU A 269 -37.67 34.42 -22.40
CA GLU A 269 -37.97 35.77 -22.93
C GLU A 269 -36.97 36.25 -24.03
N GLN A 270 -36.15 35.36 -24.60
CA GLN A 270 -35.27 35.65 -25.75
C GLN A 270 -35.71 34.95 -27.04
#